data_AF-A0A852MHK2-F1
#
_entry.id   AF-A0A852MHK2-F1
#
_cell.length_a   1.000
_cell.length_b   1.000
_cell.length_c   1.000
_cell.angle_alpha   90.00
_cell.angle_beta   90.00
_cell.angle_gamma   90.00
#
_symmetry.space_group_name_H-M   'P 1'
#
loop_
_entity.id
_entity.type
_entity.pdbx_description
1 polymer ?
#
loop_
_entity_poly.entity_id
_entity_poly.type
_entity_poly.pdbx_seq_one_letter_code
_entity_poly.pdbx_strand_id
1 'polypeptide(L)'
;LLPGEAAALVRALRSTELRETGGQRWLQQHESVEKLNMHAILSASVGEEQLLTELLVTYAKIPVLIGELISVETWKHKIFPVLCRLEDFKPRSTFPIYMVLRHEASIINLLETAFFHKEICKSAEDSIVDLIDYCHRKVTLLAAWGANKQGATLAVAVPPQELQKQEETMEFEISLKALSVLRLITDQVESLSLSALTRLLNTHNLPCLLVQLVECCPWSYWEAG
;
A
#
# COMPACT_ATOMS: atom_id res chain seq x y z
N LEU A 1 -17.30 12.73 5.11
CA LEU A 1 -17.64 12.37 6.49
C LEU A 1 -17.86 13.65 7.27
N LEU A 2 -18.76 13.68 8.25
CA LEU A 2 -18.78 14.81 9.18
C LEU A 2 -17.49 14.79 10.03
N PRO A 3 -16.95 15.94 10.47
CA PRO A 3 -15.70 15.98 11.22
C PRO A 3 -15.69 15.08 12.46
N GLY A 4 -16.81 15.01 13.18
CA GLY A 4 -16.96 14.14 14.36
C GLY A 4 -16.94 12.64 14.03
N GLU A 5 -17.47 12.24 12.87
CA GLU A 5 -17.44 10.85 12.41
C GLU A 5 -16.03 10.44 11.98
N ALA A 6 -15.33 11.32 11.24
CA ALA A 6 -13.94 11.08 10.86
C ALA A 6 -13.05 10.89 12.09
N ALA A 7 -13.18 11.76 13.11
CA ALA A 7 -12.43 11.63 14.35
C ALA A 7 -12.73 10.32 15.10
N ALA A 8 -13.99 9.88 15.12
CA ALA A 8 -14.37 8.61 15.75
C ALA A 8 -13.75 7.42 15.02
N LEU A 9 -13.81 7.41 13.68
CA LEU A 9 -13.22 6.35 12.85
C LEU A 9 -11.70 6.28 13.01
N VAL A 10 -11.00 7.43 12.92
CA VAL A 10 -9.55 7.47 13.11
C VAL A 10 -9.16 6.95 14.49
N ARG A 11 -9.86 7.38 15.54
CA ARG A 11 -9.56 6.93 16.91
C ARG A 11 -9.73 5.42 17.08
N ALA A 12 -10.72 4.84 16.40
CA ALA A 12 -11.05 3.42 16.45
C ALA A 12 -10.06 2.51 15.70
N LEU A 13 -9.22 3.07 14.80
CA LEU A 13 -8.19 2.31 14.11
C LEU A 13 -7.25 1.62 15.11
N ARG A 14 -7.02 0.32 14.91
CA ARG A 14 -6.18 -0.50 15.78
C ARG A 14 -5.28 -1.42 14.97
N SER A 15 -4.18 -1.87 15.56
CA SER A 15 -3.39 -2.95 14.96
C SER A 15 -4.19 -4.25 15.03
N THR A 16 -4.27 -4.96 13.91
CA THR A 16 -4.86 -6.29 13.82
C THR A 16 -3.75 -7.32 13.68
N GLU A 17 -3.97 -8.49 14.25
CA GLU A 17 -3.02 -9.58 14.07
C GLU A 17 -3.27 -10.28 12.73
N LEU A 18 -2.21 -10.79 12.10
CA LEU A 18 -2.28 -11.51 10.83
C LEU A 18 -3.29 -12.68 10.85
N ARG A 19 -3.49 -13.33 12.02
CA ARG A 19 -4.46 -14.42 12.18
C ARG A 19 -5.93 -13.96 12.17
N GLU A 20 -6.17 -12.68 12.43
CA GLU A 20 -7.52 -12.10 12.46
C GLU A 20 -7.96 -11.60 11.08
N THR A 21 -7.09 -11.63 10.06
CA THR A 21 -7.41 -11.20 8.69
C THR A 21 -8.62 -11.95 8.14
N GLY A 22 -9.61 -11.20 7.65
CA GLY A 22 -10.89 -11.74 7.17
C GLY A 22 -11.92 -12.03 8.27
N GLY A 23 -11.57 -11.91 9.54
CA GLY A 23 -12.50 -12.00 10.67
C GLY A 23 -13.39 -10.76 10.81
N GLN A 24 -14.45 -10.85 11.63
CA GLN A 24 -15.43 -9.76 11.80
C GLN A 24 -14.80 -8.44 12.26
N ARG A 25 -13.81 -8.52 13.17
CA ARG A 25 -13.09 -7.34 13.67
C ARG A 25 -12.26 -6.68 12.58
N TRP A 26 -11.63 -7.48 11.73
CA TRP A 26 -10.85 -7.01 10.59
C TRP A 26 -11.76 -6.40 9.52
N LEU A 27 -12.94 -6.97 9.27
CA LEU A 27 -13.91 -6.42 8.31
C LEU A 27 -14.42 -5.03 8.73
N GLN A 28 -14.66 -4.82 10.02
CA GLN A 28 -15.03 -3.49 10.56
C GLN A 28 -13.90 -2.47 10.39
N GLN A 29 -12.66 -2.91 10.59
CA GLN A 29 -11.48 -2.09 10.36
C GLN A 29 -11.34 -1.75 8.86
N HIS A 30 -11.47 -2.75 7.98
CA HIS A 30 -11.46 -2.57 6.53
C HIS A 30 -12.49 -1.52 6.10
N GLU A 31 -13.75 -1.66 6.53
CA GLU A 31 -14.80 -0.68 6.24
C GLU A 31 -14.44 0.73 6.74
N SER A 32 -13.84 0.83 7.93
CA SER A 32 -13.39 2.12 8.48
C SER A 32 -12.28 2.73 7.64
N VAL A 33 -11.30 1.94 7.23
CA VAL A 33 -10.19 2.38 6.36
C VAL A 33 -10.69 2.79 4.98
N GLU A 34 -11.62 2.04 4.36
CA GLU A 34 -12.23 2.43 3.08
C GLU A 34 -12.95 3.79 3.18
N LYS A 35 -13.74 4.00 4.25
CA LYS A 35 -14.44 5.27 4.47
C LYS A 35 -13.47 6.44 4.65
N LEU A 36 -12.40 6.23 5.41
CA LEU A 36 -11.35 7.24 5.60
C LEU A 36 -10.60 7.51 4.31
N ASN A 37 -10.27 6.48 3.54
CA ASN A 37 -9.61 6.61 2.24
C ASN A 37 -10.46 7.42 1.25
N MET A 38 -11.75 7.08 1.11
CA MET A 38 -12.68 7.85 0.27
C MET A 38 -12.81 9.30 0.73
N HIS A 39 -12.86 9.53 2.04
CA HIS A 39 -12.89 10.88 2.58
C HIS A 39 -11.59 11.64 2.27
N ALA A 40 -10.43 11.00 2.40
CA ALA A 40 -9.12 11.58 2.11
C ALA A 40 -9.04 12.06 0.65
N ILE A 41 -9.42 11.20 -0.30
CA ILE A 41 -9.43 11.53 -1.74
C ILE A 41 -10.34 12.72 -2.02
N LEU A 42 -11.56 12.71 -1.48
CA LEU A 42 -12.52 13.78 -1.68
C LEU A 42 -12.02 15.10 -1.07
N SER A 43 -11.48 15.06 0.14
CA SER A 43 -10.90 16.24 0.80
C SER A 43 -9.70 16.79 0.04
N ALA A 44 -8.82 15.93 -0.48
CA ALA A 44 -7.68 16.35 -1.30
C ALA A 44 -8.11 17.05 -2.60
N SER A 45 -9.23 16.63 -3.20
CA SER A 45 -9.75 17.27 -4.42
C SER A 45 -10.23 18.71 -4.22
N VAL A 46 -10.55 19.09 -2.97
CA VAL A 46 -10.99 20.44 -2.59
C VAL A 46 -9.95 21.21 -1.75
N GLY A 47 -8.78 20.61 -1.47
CA GLY A 47 -7.71 21.21 -0.67
C GLY A 47 -7.96 21.23 0.85
N GLU A 48 -8.82 20.34 1.36
CA GLU A 48 -9.22 20.26 2.77
C GLU A 48 -8.71 18.98 3.48
N GLU A 49 -7.66 18.36 2.96
CA GLU A 49 -7.07 17.10 3.48
C GLU A 49 -6.39 17.25 4.86
N GLN A 50 -6.09 18.48 5.27
CA GLN A 50 -5.35 18.82 6.50
C GLN A 50 -6.01 18.23 7.76
N LEU A 51 -7.34 18.23 7.85
CA LEU A 51 -8.06 17.77 9.04
C LEU A 51 -7.85 16.28 9.30
N LEU A 52 -7.90 15.44 8.26
CA LEU A 52 -7.70 14.00 8.42
C LEU A 52 -6.26 13.69 8.84
N THR A 53 -5.31 14.38 8.21
CA THR A 53 -3.89 14.35 8.56
C THR A 53 -3.66 14.68 10.03
N GLU A 54 -4.22 15.79 10.51
CA GLU A 54 -4.11 16.20 11.91
C GLU A 54 -4.69 15.17 12.88
N LEU A 55 -5.83 14.55 12.53
CA LEU A 55 -6.43 13.48 13.35
C LEU A 55 -5.54 12.24 13.40
N LEU A 56 -4.95 11.83 12.27
CA LEU A 56 -4.05 10.68 12.19
C LEU A 56 -2.80 10.88 13.05
N VAL A 57 -2.23 12.10 13.03
CA VAL A 57 -1.09 12.47 13.87
C VAL A 57 -1.49 12.54 15.35
N THR A 58 -2.58 13.25 15.66
CA THR A 58 -3.06 13.46 17.04
C THR A 58 -3.37 12.14 17.75
N TYR A 59 -3.91 11.15 17.04
CA TYR A 59 -4.23 9.84 17.60
C TYR A 59 -3.14 8.78 17.36
N ALA A 60 -1.95 9.18 16.90
CA ALA A 60 -0.81 8.29 16.65
C ALA A 60 -1.17 7.07 15.77
N LYS A 61 -1.89 7.31 14.68
CA LYS A 61 -2.41 6.24 13.80
C LYS A 61 -1.54 5.95 12.58
N ILE A 62 -0.50 6.76 12.31
CA ILE A 62 0.42 6.50 11.20
C ILE A 62 1.16 5.15 11.39
N PRO A 63 1.78 4.86 12.55
CA PRO A 63 2.41 3.55 12.76
C PRO A 63 1.41 2.39 12.73
N VAL A 64 0.17 2.62 13.17
CA VAL A 64 -0.91 1.62 13.09
C VAL A 64 -1.23 1.27 11.65
N LEU A 65 -1.42 2.27 10.78
CA LEU A 65 -1.68 2.06 9.36
C LEU A 65 -0.51 1.37 8.65
N ILE A 66 0.74 1.73 8.98
CA ILE A 66 1.91 1.05 8.44
C ILE A 66 1.93 -0.42 8.89
N GLY A 67 1.70 -0.71 10.17
CA GLY A 67 1.62 -2.09 10.66
C GLY A 67 0.53 -2.92 9.99
N GLU A 68 -0.64 -2.32 9.74
CA GLU A 68 -1.73 -2.94 8.98
C GLU A 68 -1.33 -3.21 7.53
N LEU A 69 -0.62 -2.27 6.88
CA LEU A 69 -0.11 -2.40 5.52
C LEU A 69 0.86 -3.60 5.40
N ILE A 70 1.81 -3.70 6.32
CA ILE A 70 2.77 -4.81 6.33
C ILE A 70 2.07 -6.14 6.62
N SER A 71 1.05 -6.14 7.49
CA SER A 71 0.27 -7.33 7.81
C SER A 71 -0.51 -7.84 6.59
N VAL A 72 -1.18 -6.95 5.85
CA VAL A 72 -1.90 -7.35 4.63
C VAL A 72 -0.97 -7.74 3.49
N GLU A 73 0.16 -7.05 3.32
CA GLU A 73 1.21 -7.44 2.36
C GLU A 73 1.71 -8.86 2.68
N THR A 74 1.98 -9.14 3.96
CA THR A 74 2.45 -10.45 4.41
C THR A 74 1.40 -11.54 4.16
N TRP A 75 0.13 -11.25 4.46
CA TRP A 75 -0.98 -12.16 4.16
C TRP A 75 -1.03 -12.47 2.68
N LYS A 76 -0.94 -11.44 1.83
CA LYS A 76 -0.98 -11.59 0.38
C LYS A 76 0.19 -12.41 -0.15
N HIS A 77 1.41 -12.21 0.36
CA HIS A 77 2.57 -12.95 -0.13
C HIS A 77 2.63 -14.40 0.38
N LYS A 78 2.12 -14.67 1.58
CA LYS A 78 2.29 -15.97 2.25
C LYS A 78 1.05 -16.86 2.23
N ILE A 79 -0.14 -16.28 2.28
CA ILE A 79 -1.40 -17.01 2.45
C ILE A 79 -2.17 -17.10 1.12
N PHE A 80 -2.29 -16.00 0.37
CA PHE A 80 -3.06 -15.99 -0.88
C PHE A 80 -2.57 -17.04 -1.92
N PRO A 81 -1.26 -17.22 -2.19
CA PRO A 81 -0.78 -18.25 -3.11
C PRO A 81 -1.06 -19.67 -2.63
N VAL A 82 -1.19 -19.88 -1.32
CA VAL A 82 -1.58 -21.19 -0.77
C VAL A 82 -3.06 -21.42 -1.06
N LEU A 83 -3.93 -20.43 -0.78
CA LEU A 83 -5.37 -20.52 -1.08
C LEU A 83 -5.66 -20.81 -2.55
N CYS A 84 -4.93 -20.20 -3.48
CA CYS A 84 -5.10 -20.45 -4.92
C CYS A 84 -4.68 -21.85 -5.37
N ARG A 85 -3.81 -22.54 -4.60
CA ARG A 85 -3.30 -23.88 -4.95
C ARG A 85 -4.09 -25.03 -4.32
N LEU A 86 -4.97 -24.73 -3.36
CA LEU A 86 -5.79 -25.73 -2.70
C LEU A 86 -6.92 -26.19 -3.64
N GLU A 87 -6.89 -27.46 -4.06
CA GLU A 87 -7.91 -28.04 -4.96
C GLU A 87 -9.28 -28.23 -4.30
N ASP A 88 -9.29 -28.40 -2.98
CA ASP A 88 -10.46 -28.58 -2.13
C ASP A 88 -11.07 -27.25 -1.65
N PHE A 89 -10.33 -26.15 -1.77
CA PHE A 89 -10.78 -24.82 -1.38
C PHE A 89 -11.70 -24.20 -2.44
N LYS A 90 -13.00 -24.45 -2.29
CA LYS A 90 -14.06 -23.91 -3.16
C LYS A 90 -14.99 -23.01 -2.34
N PRO A 91 -14.59 -21.76 -2.05
CA PRO A 91 -15.41 -20.87 -1.25
C PRO A 91 -16.71 -20.54 -2.00
N ARG A 92 -17.82 -20.38 -1.26
CA ARG A 92 -19.12 -19.98 -1.84
C ARG A 92 -19.06 -18.59 -2.50
N SER A 93 -18.14 -17.75 -2.05
CA SER A 93 -17.86 -16.43 -2.61
C SER A 93 -16.38 -16.11 -2.45
N THR A 94 -15.78 -15.55 -3.49
CA THR A 94 -14.41 -15.05 -3.50
C THR A 94 -14.28 -13.64 -2.90
N PHE A 95 -15.42 -13.00 -2.60
CA PHE A 95 -15.49 -11.64 -2.07
C PHE A 95 -14.66 -11.41 -0.79
N PRO A 96 -14.62 -12.32 0.21
CA PRO A 96 -13.75 -12.14 1.38
C PRO A 96 -12.27 -12.03 1.05
N ILE A 97 -11.80 -12.80 0.06
CA ILE A 97 -10.40 -12.77 -0.38
C ILE A 97 -10.13 -11.45 -1.10
N TYR A 98 -11.03 -11.04 -1.98
CA TYR A 98 -10.96 -9.76 -2.68
C TYR A 98 -10.86 -8.58 -1.71
N MET A 99 -11.65 -8.57 -0.61
CA MET A 99 -11.58 -7.50 0.39
C MET A 99 -10.19 -7.38 1.02
N VAL A 100 -9.53 -8.51 1.28
CA VAL A 100 -8.16 -8.50 1.83
C VAL A 100 -7.18 -7.89 0.83
N LEU A 101 -7.27 -8.27 -0.45
CA LEU A 101 -6.45 -7.68 -1.51
C LEU A 101 -6.70 -6.17 -1.66
N ARG A 102 -7.97 -5.76 -1.59
CA ARG A 102 -8.39 -4.35 -1.69
C ARG A 102 -7.91 -3.52 -0.50
N HIS A 103 -7.81 -4.11 0.68
CA HIS A 103 -7.43 -3.39 1.89
C HIS A 103 -6.03 -2.77 1.78
N GLU A 104 -5.08 -3.47 1.15
CA GLU A 104 -3.74 -2.95 0.90
C GLU A 104 -3.79 -1.68 0.04
N ALA A 105 -4.58 -1.68 -1.04
CA ALA A 105 -4.78 -0.53 -1.91
C ALA A 105 -5.33 0.69 -1.15
N SER A 106 -6.27 0.47 -0.23
CA SER A 106 -6.85 1.56 0.55
C SER A 106 -5.93 2.10 1.62
N ILE A 107 -5.12 1.26 2.27
CA ILE A 107 -4.13 1.73 3.22
C ILE A 107 -3.05 2.55 2.50
N ILE A 108 -2.49 2.05 1.40
CA ILE A 108 -1.41 2.77 0.71
C ILE A 108 -1.90 4.10 0.13
N ASN A 109 -3.14 4.17 -0.37
CA ASN A 109 -3.71 5.41 -0.89
C ASN A 109 -4.03 6.42 0.22
N LEU A 110 -4.48 5.94 1.39
CA LEU A 110 -4.66 6.77 2.57
C LEU A 110 -3.32 7.33 3.07
N LEU A 111 -2.27 6.49 3.11
CA LEU A 111 -0.92 6.91 3.47
C LEU A 111 -0.35 7.90 2.45
N GLU A 112 -0.53 7.69 1.15
CA GLU A 112 -0.12 8.66 0.12
C GLU A 112 -0.75 10.02 0.35
N THR A 113 -2.07 10.06 0.58
CA THR A 113 -2.79 11.32 0.82
C THR A 113 -2.31 12.00 2.11
N ALA A 114 -2.04 11.23 3.16
CA ALA A 114 -1.52 11.76 4.41
C ALA A 114 -0.10 12.33 4.21
N PHE A 115 0.83 11.54 3.66
CA PHE A 115 2.24 11.91 3.50
C PHE A 115 2.47 13.09 2.55
N PHE A 116 1.45 13.54 1.83
CA PHE A 116 1.48 14.80 1.09
C PHE A 116 1.89 15.99 1.99
N HIS A 117 1.52 15.97 3.28
CA HIS A 117 1.97 16.96 4.25
C HIS A 117 3.30 16.54 4.90
N LYS A 118 4.31 17.39 4.67
CA LYS A 118 5.70 17.22 5.10
C LYS A 118 5.89 16.80 6.57
N GLU A 119 5.05 17.32 7.48
CA GLU A 119 5.18 17.07 8.92
C GLU A 119 4.77 15.64 9.35
N ILE A 120 4.12 14.86 8.49
CA ILE A 120 3.69 13.49 8.85
C ILE A 120 4.88 12.53 8.96
N CYS A 121 5.97 12.74 8.21
CA CYS A 121 7.11 11.81 8.24
C CYS A 121 7.65 11.59 9.66
N LYS A 122 7.63 12.62 10.51
CA LYS A 122 8.03 12.54 11.93
C LYS A 122 7.08 11.67 12.76
N SER A 123 5.81 11.63 12.40
CA SER A 123 4.76 10.87 13.10
C SER A 123 4.79 9.37 12.76
N ALA A 124 5.57 8.97 11.74
CA ALA A 124 5.81 7.57 11.43
C ALA A 124 6.88 6.92 12.33
N GLU A 125 7.63 7.71 13.12
CA GLU A 125 8.61 7.23 14.09
C GLU A 125 9.52 6.13 13.50
N ASP A 126 9.70 5.00 14.21
CA ASP A 126 10.53 3.89 13.73
C ASP A 126 9.86 3.06 12.61
N SER A 127 8.53 3.12 12.51
CA SER A 127 7.77 2.37 11.49
C SER A 127 8.00 2.91 10.06
N ILE A 128 8.60 4.10 9.91
CA ILE A 128 8.99 4.64 8.60
C ILE A 128 9.93 3.70 7.84
N VAL A 129 10.77 2.94 8.56
CA VAL A 129 11.70 1.98 7.96
C VAL A 129 10.93 0.82 7.30
N ASP A 130 9.86 0.35 7.93
CA ASP A 130 9.01 -0.70 7.38
C ASP A 130 8.28 -0.20 6.13
N LEU A 131 7.82 1.06 6.14
CA LEU A 131 7.21 1.68 4.97
C LEU A 131 8.21 1.85 3.82
N ILE A 132 9.46 2.22 4.11
CA ILE A 132 10.54 2.28 3.10
C ILE A 132 10.79 0.90 2.50
N ASP A 133 10.85 -0.15 3.34
CA ASP A 133 11.03 -1.52 2.88
C ASP A 133 9.88 -2.01 1.99
N TYR A 134 8.64 -1.68 2.38
CA TYR A 134 7.45 -1.94 1.58
C TYR A 134 7.53 -1.25 0.23
N CYS A 135 7.80 0.06 0.22
CA CYS A 135 7.93 0.85 -1.00
C CYS A 135 9.03 0.30 -1.91
N HIS A 136 10.18 -0.07 -1.36
CA HIS A 136 11.26 -0.69 -2.12
C HIS A 136 10.78 -1.96 -2.83
N ARG A 137 10.14 -2.91 -2.11
CA ARG A 137 9.62 -4.15 -2.72
C ARG A 137 8.67 -3.87 -3.89
N LYS A 138 7.74 -2.92 -3.71
CA LYS A 138 6.77 -2.52 -4.74
C LYS A 138 7.42 -1.86 -5.95
N VAL A 139 8.40 -0.98 -5.73
CA VAL A 139 9.12 -0.32 -6.83
C VAL A 139 10.02 -1.31 -7.58
N THR A 140 10.65 -2.26 -6.90
CA THR A 140 11.37 -3.36 -7.55
C THR A 140 10.43 -4.19 -8.44
N LEU A 141 9.22 -4.49 -7.97
CA LEU A 141 8.20 -5.18 -8.77
C LEU A 141 7.81 -4.37 -10.02
N LEU A 142 7.61 -3.06 -9.89
CA LEU A 142 7.35 -2.17 -11.04
C LEU A 142 8.48 -2.20 -12.07
N ALA A 143 9.74 -2.11 -11.62
CA ALA A 143 10.89 -2.18 -12.51
C ALA A 143 10.97 -3.53 -13.24
N ALA A 144 10.65 -4.63 -12.54
CA ALA A 144 10.61 -5.97 -13.13
C ALA A 144 9.51 -6.11 -14.20
N TRP A 145 8.33 -5.49 -14.03
CA TRP A 145 7.31 -5.48 -15.07
C TRP A 145 7.74 -4.74 -16.34
N GLY A 146 8.40 -3.60 -16.18
CA GLY A 146 8.93 -2.85 -17.32
C GLY A 146 9.98 -3.65 -18.10
N ALA A 147 10.87 -4.36 -17.39
CA ALA A 147 11.86 -5.24 -18.00
C ALA A 147 11.23 -6.47 -18.69
N ASN A 148 10.24 -7.11 -18.06
CA ASN A 148 9.59 -8.30 -18.62
C ASN A 148 8.79 -7.99 -19.89
N LYS A 149 8.10 -6.84 -19.99
CA LYS A 149 7.37 -6.48 -21.23
C LYS A 149 8.29 -6.09 -22.39
N GLN A 150 9.55 -5.73 -22.13
CA GLN A 150 10.58 -5.56 -23.18
C GLN A 150 11.14 -6.90 -23.69
N GLY A 151 10.96 -8.01 -22.96
CA GLY A 151 11.51 -9.33 -23.29
C GLY A 151 10.53 -10.50 -23.44
N ALA A 152 9.25 -10.36 -23.08
CA ALA A 152 8.30 -11.48 -23.03
C ALA A 152 7.63 -11.76 -24.39
N THR A 153 8.34 -12.50 -25.23
CA THR A 153 7.71 -13.59 -25.98
C THR A 153 7.82 -14.84 -25.09
N LEU A 154 6.72 -15.58 -24.89
CA LEU A 154 6.65 -16.93 -24.28
C LEU A 154 6.66 -17.02 -22.75
N ALA A 155 5.45 -16.98 -22.16
CA ALA A 155 5.08 -17.93 -21.12
C ALA A 155 3.62 -18.35 -21.35
N VAL A 156 3.40 -19.63 -21.65
CA VAL A 156 2.06 -20.23 -21.71
C VAL A 156 1.57 -20.33 -20.27
N ALA A 157 0.89 -19.28 -19.80
CA ALA A 157 0.24 -19.29 -18.49
C ALA A 157 -1.10 -20.04 -18.62
N VAL A 158 -1.33 -20.98 -17.71
CA VAL A 158 -2.67 -21.49 -17.40
C VAL A 158 -3.58 -20.28 -17.16
N PRO A 159 -4.84 -20.24 -17.65
CA PRO A 159 -5.70 -19.09 -17.45
C PRO A 159 -5.76 -18.74 -15.96
N PRO A 160 -5.32 -17.54 -15.54
CA PRO A 160 -5.41 -17.15 -14.15
C PRO A 160 -6.87 -17.18 -13.74
N GLN A 161 -7.15 -17.68 -12.53
CA GLN A 161 -8.48 -17.53 -11.96
C GLN A 161 -8.78 -16.03 -11.85
N GLU A 162 -10.03 -15.60 -12.04
CA GLU A 162 -10.44 -14.19 -12.04
C GLU A 162 -9.84 -13.38 -10.88
N LEU A 163 -9.73 -13.99 -9.69
CA LEU A 163 -9.09 -13.39 -8.51
C LEU A 163 -7.60 -13.04 -8.71
N GLN A 164 -6.83 -13.87 -9.40
CA GLN A 164 -5.41 -13.64 -9.66
C GLN A 164 -5.23 -12.47 -10.62
N LYS A 165 -6.07 -12.39 -11.67
CA LYS A 165 -6.06 -11.24 -12.59
C LYS A 165 -6.42 -9.93 -11.88
N GLN A 166 -7.40 -9.98 -10.98
CA GLN A 166 -7.76 -8.82 -10.14
C GLN A 166 -6.62 -8.41 -9.22
N GLU A 167 -5.93 -9.38 -8.62
CA GLU A 167 -4.76 -9.13 -7.78
C GLU A 167 -3.63 -8.45 -8.57
N GLU A 168 -3.26 -8.99 -9.74
CA GLU A 168 -2.23 -8.41 -10.61
C GLU A 168 -2.56 -6.97 -11.02
N THR A 169 -3.82 -6.70 -11.36
CA THR A 169 -4.29 -5.36 -11.72
C THR A 169 -4.17 -4.38 -10.54
N MET A 170 -4.59 -4.81 -9.35
CA MET A 170 -4.44 -3.98 -8.15
C MET A 170 -2.98 -3.77 -7.77
N GLU A 171 -2.14 -4.77 -7.97
CA GLU A 171 -0.74 -4.72 -7.56
C GLU A 171 0.03 -3.66 -8.34
N PHE A 172 -0.35 -3.42 -9.60
CA PHE A 172 0.22 -2.33 -10.40
C PHE A 172 -0.10 -0.96 -9.81
N GLU A 173 -1.38 -0.71 -9.52
CA GLU A 173 -1.84 0.54 -8.92
C GLU A 173 -1.23 0.75 -7.52
N ILE A 174 -1.24 -0.30 -6.68
CA ILE A 174 -0.61 -0.29 -5.36
C ILE A 174 0.87 0.11 -5.47
N SER A 175 1.57 -0.41 -6.47
CA SER A 175 3.00 -0.15 -6.62
C SER A 175 3.27 1.29 -7.09
N LEU A 176 2.42 1.84 -7.96
CA LEU A 176 2.50 3.26 -8.34
C LEU A 176 2.25 4.18 -7.12
N LYS A 177 1.30 3.82 -6.27
CA LYS A 177 1.03 4.52 -5.01
C LYS A 177 2.23 4.42 -4.06
N ALA A 178 2.87 3.25 -3.98
CA ALA A 178 4.08 3.06 -3.19
C ALA A 178 5.26 3.92 -3.69
N LEU A 179 5.41 4.10 -5.01
CA LEU A 179 6.39 5.01 -5.59
C LEU A 179 6.10 6.47 -5.20
N SER A 180 4.84 6.88 -5.22
CA SER A 180 4.40 8.22 -4.79
C SER A 180 4.71 8.46 -3.31
N VAL A 181 4.37 7.52 -2.43
CA VAL A 181 4.72 7.55 -1.00
C VAL A 181 6.23 7.63 -0.81
N LEU A 182 7.01 6.82 -1.55
CA LEU A 182 8.46 6.83 -1.48
C LEU A 182 9.04 8.20 -1.86
N ARG A 183 8.53 8.82 -2.93
CA ARG A 183 8.90 10.18 -3.32
C ARG A 183 8.62 11.16 -2.17
N LEU A 184 7.43 11.10 -1.57
CA LEU A 184 7.04 11.98 -0.46
C LEU A 184 7.97 11.81 0.77
N ILE A 185 8.39 10.58 1.07
CA ILE A 185 9.40 10.30 2.10
C ILE A 185 10.73 10.95 1.75
N THR A 186 11.20 10.78 0.50
CA THR A 186 12.49 11.34 0.05
C THR A 186 12.49 12.87 -0.04
N ASP A 187 11.34 13.50 -0.30
CA ASP A 187 11.18 14.96 -0.26
C ASP A 187 11.45 15.52 1.15
N GLN A 188 11.42 14.68 2.19
CA GLN A 188 11.64 15.03 3.59
C GLN A 188 12.94 14.45 4.17
N VAL A 189 13.93 14.16 3.32
CA VAL A 189 15.21 13.52 3.68
C VAL A 189 15.92 14.18 4.87
N GLU A 190 15.83 15.51 5.01
CA GLU A 190 16.46 16.27 6.11
C GLU A 190 15.84 15.98 7.48
N SER A 191 14.58 15.52 7.51
CA SER A 191 13.84 15.20 8.73
C SER A 191 13.86 13.72 9.10
N LEU A 192 14.43 12.87 8.24
CA LEU A 192 14.48 11.43 8.45
C LEU A 192 15.56 11.03 9.46
N SER A 193 15.31 9.94 10.18
CA SER A 193 16.29 9.34 11.07
C SER A 193 17.48 8.75 10.28
N LEU A 194 18.64 8.62 10.93
CA LEU A 194 19.81 7.96 10.33
C LEU A 194 19.51 6.53 9.88
N SER A 195 18.63 5.83 10.60
CA SER A 195 18.18 4.48 10.24
C SER A 195 17.43 4.48 8.90
N ALA A 196 16.49 5.41 8.72
CA ALA A 196 15.75 5.57 7.47
C ALA A 196 16.69 5.93 6.29
N LEU A 197 17.62 6.87 6.50
CA LEU A 197 18.62 7.24 5.49
C LEU A 197 19.52 6.08 5.10
N THR A 198 20.01 5.32 6.08
CA THR A 198 20.82 4.12 5.86
C THR A 198 20.03 3.07 5.06
N ARG A 199 18.75 2.90 5.36
CA ARG A 199 17.88 1.98 4.65
C ARG A 199 17.70 2.37 3.18
N LEU A 200 17.44 3.65 2.91
CA LEU A 200 17.26 4.19 1.56
C LEU A 200 18.54 4.08 0.72
N LEU A 201 19.68 4.49 1.27
CA LEU A 201 20.92 4.67 0.50
C LEU A 201 21.80 3.42 0.50
N ASN A 202 22.00 2.79 1.66
CA ASN A 202 23.01 1.74 1.80
C ASN A 202 22.41 0.34 1.69
N THR A 203 21.19 0.13 2.18
CA THR A 203 20.54 -1.19 2.13
C THR A 203 19.85 -1.42 0.78
N HIS A 204 19.00 -0.49 0.36
CA HIS A 204 18.19 -0.65 -0.86
C HIS A 204 18.80 -0.02 -2.10
N ASN A 205 19.83 0.83 -1.94
CA ASN A 205 20.44 1.59 -3.03
C ASN A 205 19.38 2.25 -3.93
N LEU A 206 18.47 2.99 -3.30
CA LEU A 206 17.30 3.54 -3.95
C LEU A 206 17.60 4.39 -5.19
N PRO A 207 18.68 5.21 -5.24
CA PRO A 207 19.03 5.94 -6.46
C PRO A 207 19.21 5.02 -7.68
N CYS A 208 19.87 3.88 -7.53
CA CYS A 208 20.04 2.93 -8.64
C CYS A 208 18.70 2.31 -9.08
N LEU A 209 17.83 1.95 -8.14
CA LEU A 209 16.50 1.43 -8.45
C LEU A 209 15.65 2.46 -9.22
N LEU A 210 15.71 3.74 -8.82
CA LEU A 210 14.96 4.80 -9.49
C LEU A 210 15.48 5.07 -10.91
N VAL A 211 16.80 5.00 -11.14
CA VAL A 211 17.37 5.08 -12.50
C VAL A 211 16.81 3.95 -13.37
N GLN A 212 16.84 2.71 -12.90
CA GLN A 212 16.28 1.58 -13.63
C GLN A 212 14.79 1.76 -13.92
N LEU A 213 14.02 2.28 -12.95
CA LEU A 213 12.59 2.53 -13.13
C LEU A 213 12.30 3.56 -14.23
N VAL A 214 13.11 4.63 -14.29
CA VAL A 214 13.02 5.66 -15.34
C VAL A 214 13.41 5.08 -16.71
N GLU A 215 14.41 4.20 -16.78
CA GLU A 215 14.77 3.53 -18.03
C GLU A 215 13.65 2.58 -18.51
N CYS A 216 13.03 1.86 -17.59
CA CYS A 216 11.98 0.89 -17.91
C CYS A 216 10.60 1.52 -18.13
N CYS A 217 10.31 2.73 -17.64
CA CYS A 217 9.04 3.48 -17.80
C CYS A 217 7.77 2.59 -17.75
N PRO A 218 7.49 1.84 -16.66
CA PRO A 218 6.41 0.87 -16.63
C PRO A 218 5.01 1.48 -16.89
N TRP A 219 4.79 2.76 -16.56
CA TRP A 219 3.54 3.48 -16.80
C TRP A 219 3.22 3.69 -18.29
N SER A 220 4.22 3.79 -19.16
CA SER A 220 4.00 4.02 -20.60
C SER A 220 3.33 2.85 -21.31
N TYR A 221 3.37 1.64 -20.73
CA TYR A 221 2.80 0.42 -21.31
C TYR A 221 1.44 0.06 -20.74
N TRP A 222 0.93 0.80 -19.74
CA TRP A 222 -0.35 0.53 -19.10
C TRP A 222 -1.51 1.20 -19.84
N GLU A 223 -1.30 2.38 -20.43
CA GLU A 223 -2.31 3.07 -21.24
C GLU A 223 -2.59 2.41 -22.61
N ALA A 224 -1.75 1.44 -23.01
CA ALA A 224 -1.86 0.72 -24.29
C ALA A 224 -2.56 -0.65 -24.18
N GLY A 225 -3.11 -1.00 -23.01
CA GLY A 225 -3.73 -2.31 -22.71
C GLY A 225 -5.24 -2.27 -22.57
#